data_AF-A0AAW6WCY6-F1
#
_entry.id   AF-A0AAW6WCY6-F1
#
_cell.length_a   1.000
_cell.length_b   1.000
_cell.length_c   1.000
_cell.angle_alpha   90.00
_cell.angle_beta   90.00
_cell.angle_gamma   90.00
#
_symmetry.space_group_name_H-M   'P 1'
#
loop_
_entity.id
_entity.type
_entity.pdbx_description
1 polymer ?
#
loop_
_entity_poly.entity_id
_entity_poly.type
_entity_poly.pdbx_seq_one_letter_code
_entity_poly.pdbx_strand_id
1 'polypeptide(L)'
;MDLGNIKGFYNSAVGNKFIAINEKLTEWEIKIVLAHELGHALLHCDKTTRFLLDHTKIVRTARQEKEANEFAAYLLEGILGEERIPEEELFLKREILEEIMEYLG
;
A
#
# COMPACT_ATOMS: atom_id res chain seq x y z
N MET A 1 -18.83 1.72 -3.39
CA MET A 1 -19.43 0.70 -2.52
C MET A 1 -19.11 1.05 -1.08
N ASP A 2 -20.10 0.98 -0.18
CA ASP A 2 -19.87 1.12 1.26
C ASP A 2 -19.23 -0.15 1.82
N LEU A 3 -17.97 -0.03 2.25
CA LEU A 3 -17.18 -1.13 2.81
C LEU A 3 -17.11 -1.08 4.35
N GLY A 4 -17.95 -0.26 5.00
CA GLY A 4 -17.91 -0.04 6.44
C GLY A 4 -16.60 0.63 6.84
N ASN A 5 -15.89 0.01 7.79
CA ASN A 5 -14.62 0.54 8.30
C ASN A 5 -13.41 0.21 7.41
N ILE A 6 -13.59 -0.62 6.38
CA ILE A 6 -12.51 -0.98 5.45
C ILE A 6 -12.36 0.15 4.43
N LYS A 7 -11.13 0.62 4.24
CA LYS A 7 -10.81 1.75 3.33
C LYS A 7 -10.56 1.26 1.90
N GLY A 8 -9.93 0.11 1.76
CA GLY A 8 -9.76 -0.61 0.50
C GLY A 8 -9.18 -2.00 0.72
N PHE A 9 -9.07 -2.77 -0.36
CA PHE A 9 -8.31 -4.03 -0.37
C PHE A 9 -8.01 -4.51 -1.79
N TYR A 10 -6.90 -5.21 -1.94
CA TYR A 10 -6.56 -6.02 -3.09
C TYR A 10 -6.99 -7.48 -2.89
N ASN A 11 -7.53 -8.10 -3.93
CA ASN A 11 -7.78 -9.55 -3.94
C ASN A 11 -7.48 -10.17 -5.31
N SER A 12 -7.11 -11.45 -5.28
CA SER A 12 -6.96 -12.29 -6.46
C SER A 12 -7.78 -13.56 -6.29
N ALA A 13 -8.97 -13.56 -6.91
CA ALA A 13 -9.88 -14.71 -6.94
C ALA A 13 -9.99 -15.24 -8.36
N VAL A 14 -9.76 -16.55 -8.54
CA VAL A 14 -10.00 -17.28 -9.80
C VAL A 14 -9.33 -16.60 -11.03
N GLY A 15 -8.08 -16.16 -10.88
CA GLY A 15 -7.31 -15.51 -11.95
C GLY A 15 -7.62 -14.03 -12.17
N ASN A 16 -8.71 -13.51 -11.60
CA ASN A 16 -9.06 -12.10 -11.67
C ASN A 16 -8.43 -11.36 -10.49
N LYS A 17 -7.70 -10.28 -10.78
CA LYS A 17 -7.09 -9.36 -9.82
C LYS A 17 -7.90 -8.08 -9.80
N PHE A 18 -8.31 -7.61 -8.63
CA PHE A 18 -9.02 -6.35 -8.51
C PHE A 18 -8.65 -5.63 -7.21
N ILE A 19 -8.81 -4.31 -7.23
CA ILE A 19 -8.66 -3.43 -6.08
C ILE A 19 -10.03 -2.79 -5.85
N ALA A 20 -10.54 -2.88 -4.63
CA ALA A 20 -11.75 -2.19 -4.21
C ALA A 20 -11.38 -1.00 -3.31
N ILE A 21 -12.08 0.12 -3.48
CA ILE A 21 -11.88 1.34 -2.69
C ILE A 21 -13.23 1.80 -2.14
N ASN A 22 -13.26 2.23 -0.88
CA ASN A 22 -14.45 2.74 -0.23
C ASN A 22 -14.87 4.08 -0.85
N GLU A 23 -16.16 4.23 -1.17
CA GLU A 23 -16.69 5.45 -1.81
C GLU A 23 -16.74 6.69 -0.92
N LYS A 24 -16.53 6.51 0.39
CA LYS A 24 -16.56 7.59 1.38
C LYS A 24 -15.24 8.36 1.49
N LEU A 25 -14.20 7.93 0.76
CA LEU A 25 -12.89 8.56 0.76
C LEU A 25 -12.86 9.79 -0.14
N THR A 26 -12.11 10.80 0.26
CA THR A 26 -11.79 11.97 -0.57
C THR A 26 -10.91 11.57 -1.75
N GLU A 27 -10.82 12.43 -2.78
CA GLU A 27 -10.01 12.15 -3.97
C GLU A 27 -8.53 11.90 -3.65
N TRP A 28 -8.00 12.59 -2.62
CA TRP A 28 -6.63 12.40 -2.16
C TRP A 28 -6.44 11.04 -1.45
N GLU A 29 -7.36 10.67 -0.57
CA GLU A 29 -7.33 9.36 0.12
C GLU A 29 -7.49 8.19 -0.87
N ILE A 30 -8.31 8.35 -1.92
CA ILE A 30 -8.45 7.33 -2.98
C ILE A 30 -7.11 7.09 -3.68
N LYS A 31 -6.37 8.14 -4.03
CA LYS A 31 -5.07 8.03 -4.70
C LYS A 31 -4.05 7.29 -3.83
N ILE A 32 -4.09 7.57 -2.53
CA ILE A 32 -3.27 6.92 -1.52
C ILE A 32 -3.60 5.42 -1.40
N VAL A 33 -4.87 5.05 -1.14
CA VAL A 33 -5.29 3.64 -0.98
C VAL A 33 -5.02 2.85 -2.25
N LEU A 34 -5.32 3.43 -3.41
CA LEU A 34 -5.06 2.76 -4.68
C LEU A 34 -3.57 2.46 -4.88
N ALA A 35 -2.69 3.41 -4.58
CA ALA A 35 -1.25 3.22 -4.70
C ALA A 35 -0.74 2.11 -3.76
N HIS A 36 -1.26 2.05 -2.52
CA HIS A 36 -0.92 1.01 -1.55
C HIS A 36 -1.38 -0.39 -2.00
N GLU A 37 -2.65 -0.55 -2.38
CA GLU A 37 -3.18 -1.85 -2.83
C GLU A 37 -2.53 -2.34 -4.13
N LEU A 38 -2.07 -1.41 -4.97
CA LEU A 38 -1.25 -1.73 -6.14
C LEU A 38 0.13 -2.27 -5.71
N GLY A 39 0.72 -1.73 -4.64
CA GLY A 39 1.92 -2.27 -4.01
C GLY A 39 1.75 -3.74 -3.61
N HIS A 40 0.67 -4.09 -2.92
CA HIS A 40 0.35 -5.49 -2.61
C HIS A 40 0.18 -6.36 -3.88
N ALA A 41 -0.52 -5.84 -4.87
CA ALA A 41 -0.81 -6.57 -6.10
C ALA A 41 0.46 -6.91 -6.91
N LEU A 42 1.48 -6.05 -6.83
CA LEU A 42 2.74 -6.20 -7.55
C LEU A 42 3.80 -6.93 -6.73
N LEU A 43 4.01 -6.53 -5.46
CA LEU A 43 5.10 -7.04 -4.62
C LEU A 43 4.73 -8.33 -3.86
N HIS A 44 3.44 -8.59 -3.61
CA HIS A 44 3.00 -9.63 -2.66
C HIS A 44 1.97 -10.62 -3.24
N CYS A 45 1.85 -10.70 -4.56
CA CYS A 45 0.88 -11.58 -5.23
C CYS A 45 1.19 -13.09 -5.14
N ASP A 46 2.27 -13.47 -4.45
CA ASP A 46 2.79 -14.83 -4.49
C ASP A 46 2.06 -15.75 -3.49
N LYS A 47 1.36 -16.76 -4.04
CA LYS A 47 0.58 -17.75 -3.28
C LYS A 47 1.48 -18.80 -2.61
N THR A 48 2.71 -18.94 -3.08
CA THR A 48 3.61 -20.06 -2.79
C THR A 48 4.21 -20.00 -1.38
N THR A 49 4.45 -18.81 -0.84
CA THR A 49 5.07 -18.60 0.49
C THR A 49 4.07 -18.64 1.65
N ARG A 50 2.75 -18.67 1.39
CA ARG A 50 1.72 -18.66 2.46
C ARG A 50 1.62 -19.99 3.21
N PHE A 51 2.07 -21.09 2.59
CA PHE A 51 1.93 -22.45 3.14
C PHE A 51 3.09 -22.85 4.08
N LEU A 52 4.24 -22.19 3.97
CA LEU A 52 5.48 -22.58 4.66
C LEU A 52 5.75 -21.83 5.98
N LEU A 53 4.95 -20.80 6.31
CA LEU A 53 5.34 -19.75 7.27
C LEU A 53 4.29 -19.48 8.37
N ASP A 54 3.51 -20.48 8.79
CA ASP A 54 2.43 -20.31 9.78
C ASP A 54 2.92 -19.77 11.15
N HIS A 55 4.20 -19.98 11.51
CA HIS A 55 4.79 -19.46 12.74
C HIS A 55 5.36 -18.03 12.64
N THR A 56 5.41 -17.43 11.45
CA THR A 56 5.99 -16.08 11.23
C THR A 56 5.01 -15.10 10.56
N LYS A 57 3.72 -15.48 10.47
CA LYS A 57 2.66 -14.74 9.78
C LYS A 57 2.56 -13.27 10.19
N ILE A 58 2.65 -12.96 11.49
CA ILE A 58 2.53 -11.58 11.99
C ILE A 58 3.70 -10.71 11.50
N VAL A 59 4.93 -11.24 11.57
CA VAL A 59 6.14 -10.55 11.09
C VAL A 59 6.10 -10.37 9.57
N ARG A 60 5.57 -11.36 8.83
CA ARG A 60 5.42 -11.29 7.38
C ARG A 60 4.41 -10.21 6.97
N THR A 61 3.26 -10.14 7.63
CA THR A 61 2.26 -9.11 7.36
C THR A 61 2.84 -7.72 7.64
N ALA A 62 3.46 -7.49 8.80
CA ALA A 62 4.09 -6.20 9.11
C ALA A 62 5.12 -5.77 8.05
N ARG A 63 5.90 -6.72 7.51
CA ARG A 63 6.84 -6.45 6.43
C ARG A 63 6.15 -6.09 5.11
N GLN A 64 5.10 -6.83 4.75
CA GLN A 64 4.33 -6.60 3.50
C GLN A 64 3.62 -5.24 3.52
N GLU A 65 3.06 -4.83 4.65
CA GLU A 65 2.46 -3.49 4.81
C GLU A 65 3.50 -2.39 4.62
N LYS A 66 4.67 -2.55 5.24
CA LYS A 66 5.78 -1.60 5.09
C LYS A 66 6.25 -1.48 3.64
N GLU A 67 6.44 -2.62 2.95
CA GLU A 67 6.86 -2.68 1.55
C GLU A 67 5.79 -2.04 0.61
N ALA A 68 4.49 -2.22 0.90
CA ALA A 68 3.41 -1.59 0.14
C ALA A 68 3.33 -0.07 0.36
N ASN A 69 3.54 0.40 1.58
CA ASN A 69 3.62 1.83 1.91
C ASN A 69 4.79 2.51 1.17
N GLU A 70 5.96 1.86 1.20
CA GLU A 70 7.14 2.30 0.45
C GLU A 70 6.81 2.47 -1.04
N PHE A 71 6.19 1.45 -1.65
CA PHE A 71 5.77 1.51 -3.05
C PHE A 71 4.85 2.70 -3.35
N ALA A 72 3.83 2.91 -2.51
CA ALA A 72 2.86 3.97 -2.72
C ALA A 72 3.50 5.36 -2.68
N ALA A 73 4.41 5.59 -1.73
CA ALA A 73 5.11 6.86 -1.62
C ALA A 73 5.97 7.16 -2.86
N TYR A 74 6.75 6.19 -3.32
CA TYR A 74 7.55 6.35 -4.54
C TYR A 74 6.68 6.59 -5.77
N LEU A 75 5.54 5.90 -5.90
CA LEU A 75 4.64 6.07 -7.04
C LEU A 75 4.01 7.46 -7.06
N LEU A 76 3.47 7.91 -5.92
CA LEU A 76 2.82 9.22 -5.82
C LEU A 76 3.82 10.36 -5.98
N GLU A 77 5.04 10.18 -5.48
CA GLU A 77 6.15 11.08 -5.72
C GLU A 77 6.50 11.20 -7.20
N GLY A 78 6.59 10.09 -7.93
CA GLY A 78 6.85 10.10 -9.37
C GLY A 78 5.73 10.72 -10.20
N ILE A 79 4.50 10.71 -9.70
CA ILE A 79 3.33 11.32 -10.37
C ILE A 79 3.18 12.81 -10.02
N LEU A 80 3.57 13.24 -8.81
CA LEU A 80 3.34 14.58 -8.27
C LEU A 80 4.59 15.46 -8.21
N GLY A 81 5.79 14.90 -8.34
CA GLY A 81 7.06 15.61 -8.19
C GLY A 81 7.59 16.20 -9.49
N GLU A 82 7.69 17.53 -9.55
CA GLU A 82 8.71 18.18 -10.39
C GLU A 82 10.09 17.80 -9.82
N GLU A 83 10.93 17.05 -10.56
CA GLU A 83 12.23 16.53 -10.07
C GLU A 83 13.13 17.66 -9.50
N ARG A 84 13.92 17.49 -8.42
CA ARG A 84 14.83 16.37 -8.12
C ARG A 84 15.16 16.30 -6.62
N ILE A 85 15.17 15.10 -6.03
CA ILE A 85 15.55 14.83 -4.63
C ILE A 85 16.97 14.29 -4.64
N PRO A 86 17.89 15.04 -4.04
CA PRO A 86 18.49 14.62 -2.77
C PRO A 86 18.66 15.84 -1.83
N GLU A 87 18.87 15.68 -0.53
CA GLU A 87 20.31 15.67 -0.21
C GLU A 87 20.80 14.38 0.42
N GLU A 88 20.13 13.83 1.43
CA GLU A 88 20.25 12.41 1.76
C GLU A 88 18.85 11.81 2.05
N GLU A 89 17.95 12.00 1.07
CA GLU A 89 16.56 11.48 0.99
C GLU A 89 15.62 11.91 2.14
N LEU A 90 15.85 13.15 2.57
CA LEU A 90 15.35 13.84 3.75
C LEU A 90 14.47 13.03 4.72
N PHE A 91 15.15 12.12 5.42
CA PHE A 91 14.70 11.14 6.41
C PHE A 91 13.49 10.30 5.96
N LEU A 92 13.78 9.43 4.98
CA LEU A 92 12.94 8.51 4.20
C LEU A 92 11.48 8.95 4.08
N LYS A 93 11.41 10.03 3.29
CA LYS A 93 10.34 11.02 3.12
C LYS A 93 9.32 11.00 4.25
N ARG A 94 9.86 11.39 5.42
CA ARG A 94 9.32 11.45 6.79
C ARG A 94 8.29 10.38 7.12
N GLU A 95 8.86 9.19 7.32
CA GLU A 95 8.19 7.94 7.76
C GLU A 95 7.01 7.55 6.87
N ILE A 96 7.21 7.73 5.56
CA ILE A 96 6.39 7.22 4.45
C ILE A 96 4.91 7.48 4.69
N LEU A 97 4.55 8.71 4.35
CA LEU A 97 4.40 9.74 5.38
C LEU A 97 3.54 9.29 6.57
N GLU A 98 4.18 9.19 7.73
CA GLU A 98 3.73 8.64 9.03
C GLU A 98 2.81 7.41 8.91
N GLU A 99 3.29 6.45 8.10
CA GLU A 99 2.64 5.21 7.62
C GLU A 99 1.25 5.44 7.05
N ILE A 100 1.28 6.28 6.03
CA ILE A 100 0.11 6.79 5.33
C ILE A 100 -0.86 7.38 6.37
N MET A 101 -0.24 8.22 7.20
CA MET A 101 -0.74 8.91 8.40
C MET A 101 -1.82 8.10 9.09
N GLU A 102 -1.41 6.90 9.49
CA GLU A 102 -2.13 5.86 10.23
C GLU A 102 -3.22 5.14 9.42
N TYR A 103 -2.92 4.77 8.18
CA TYR A 103 -3.90 4.16 7.24
C TYR A 103 -5.26 4.91 7.30
N LEU A 104 -5.14 6.25 7.27
CA LEU A 104 -6.22 7.24 7.14
C LEU A 104 -7.01 7.62 8.41
N GLY A 105 -6.71 7.08 9.59
CA GLY A 105 -7.52 7.22 10.82
C GLY A 105 -8.64 6.19 10.97
#